data_AF-A0A7J2HXB0-F1
#
_entry.id   AF-A0A7J2HXB0-F1
#
_cell.length_a   1.000
_cell.length_b   1.000
_cell.length_c   1.000
_cell.angle_alpha   90.00
_cell.angle_beta   90.00
_cell.angle_gamma   90.00
#
_symmetry.space_group_name_H-M   'P 1'
#
loop_
_entity.id
_entity.type
_entity.pdbx_description
1 polymer ?
#
loop_
_entity_poly.entity_id
_entity_poly.type
_entity_poly.pdbx_seq_one_letter_code
_entity_poly.pdbx_strand_id
1 'polypeptide(L)'
;MPKKRRNRGRRLSGAGHKGVVQCSLCGASVPIDKAIKETRWVSPIRGQISSELERQGTYVSRKPVTRYYCISCAIHRGIVRPRAEEERKLTRTTRTQRGIPLKFLKKQIV
;
A
#
# COMPACT_ATOMS: atom_id res chain seq x y z
N MET A 1 -13.65 -29.06 -8.59
CA MET A 1 -12.50 -28.66 -7.75
C MET A 1 -12.72 -27.24 -7.21
N PRO A 2 -12.68 -27.03 -5.89
CA PRO A 2 -13.01 -25.72 -5.30
C PRO A 2 -11.92 -24.68 -5.60
N LYS A 3 -12.34 -23.44 -5.88
CA LYS A 3 -11.45 -22.31 -6.23
C LYS A 3 -11.56 -21.19 -5.18
N LYS A 4 -10.50 -20.98 -4.42
CA LYS A 4 -10.46 -19.98 -3.32
C LYS A 4 -10.68 -18.52 -3.77
N ARG A 5 -10.22 -18.12 -4.96
CA ARG A 5 -10.34 -16.75 -5.50
C ARG A 5 -10.71 -16.77 -6.97
N ARG A 6 -11.70 -15.96 -7.40
CA ARG A 6 -12.11 -15.84 -8.82
C ARG A 6 -10.94 -15.54 -9.76
N ASN A 7 -9.98 -14.72 -9.33
CA ASN A 7 -8.81 -14.33 -10.12
C ASN A 7 -7.55 -15.19 -9.87
N ARG A 8 -7.63 -16.30 -9.12
CA ARG A 8 -6.48 -17.13 -8.68
C ARG A 8 -5.39 -16.34 -7.92
N GLY A 9 -5.72 -15.14 -7.41
CA GLY A 9 -4.76 -14.25 -6.75
C GLY A 9 -3.89 -13.42 -7.70
N ARG A 10 -4.27 -13.30 -8.98
CA ARG A 10 -3.57 -12.56 -10.03
C ARG A 10 -4.41 -11.38 -10.53
N ARG A 11 -3.78 -10.26 -10.86
CA ARG A 11 -4.41 -9.09 -11.52
C ARG A 11 -4.22 -9.16 -13.04
N LEU A 12 -4.63 -10.29 -13.61
CA LEU A 12 -4.50 -10.61 -15.01
C LEU A 12 -5.87 -10.51 -15.68
N SER A 13 -5.97 -9.70 -16.73
CA SER A 13 -7.20 -9.49 -17.51
C SER A 13 -6.87 -9.73 -18.98
N GLY A 14 -7.38 -10.84 -19.55
CA GLY A 14 -7.24 -11.18 -20.98
C GLY A 14 -5.84 -11.59 -21.46
N ALA A 15 -4.78 -11.20 -20.76
CA ALA A 15 -3.40 -11.57 -21.11
C ALA A 15 -3.01 -12.95 -20.57
N GLY A 16 -2.12 -13.67 -21.27
CA GLY A 16 -1.55 -14.93 -20.79
C GLY A 16 -0.39 -14.73 -19.81
N HIS A 17 0.59 -13.92 -20.22
CA HIS A 17 1.80 -13.63 -19.45
C HIS A 17 1.96 -12.12 -19.19
N LYS A 18 2.50 -11.79 -18.03
CA LYS A 18 2.97 -10.45 -17.67
C LYS A 18 4.37 -10.62 -17.10
N GLY A 19 5.20 -9.58 -17.25
CA GLY A 19 6.59 -9.61 -16.78
C GLY A 19 6.73 -9.96 -15.29
N VAL A 20 7.97 -10.28 -14.91
CA VAL A 20 8.34 -10.63 -13.54
C VAL A 20 9.07 -9.48 -12.85
N VAL A 21 8.94 -9.40 -11.54
CA VAL A 21 9.65 -8.46 -10.66
C VAL A 21 10.32 -9.23 -9.53
N GLN A 22 11.46 -8.71 -9.07
CA GLN A 22 12.12 -9.27 -7.90
C GLN A 22 11.49 -8.72 -6.62
N CYS A 23 11.27 -9.59 -5.64
CA CYS A 23 10.85 -9.20 -4.31
C CYS A 23 11.96 -8.38 -3.64
N SER A 24 11.65 -7.21 -3.09
CA SER A 24 12.63 -6.31 -2.45
C SER A 24 13.29 -6.87 -1.18
N LEU A 25 12.87 -8.04 -0.71
CA LEU A 25 13.34 -8.63 0.55
C LEU A 25 14.02 -9.97 0.34
N CYS A 26 13.29 -10.95 -0.18
CA CYS A 26 13.82 -12.29 -0.40
C CYS A 26 14.47 -12.48 -1.79
N GLY A 27 14.43 -11.47 -2.66
CA GLY A 27 14.97 -11.59 -4.02
C GLY A 27 14.23 -12.56 -4.94
N ALA A 28 13.14 -13.19 -4.49
CA ALA A 28 12.38 -14.13 -5.30
C ALA A 28 11.73 -13.43 -6.51
N SER A 29 11.80 -14.08 -7.67
CA SER A 29 11.12 -13.64 -8.89
C SER A 29 9.63 -13.93 -8.82
N VAL A 30 8.80 -12.89 -8.89
CA VAL A 30 7.34 -12.99 -8.79
C VAL A 30 6.71 -12.30 -10.00
N PRO A 31 5.65 -12.86 -10.61
CA PRO A 31 4.89 -12.16 -11.64
C PRO A 31 4.35 -10.82 -11.12
N ILE A 32 4.47 -9.75 -11.93
CA ILE A 32 4.04 -8.38 -11.56
C ILE A 32 2.60 -8.35 -11.08
N ASP A 33 1.74 -9.15 -11.70
CA ASP A 33 0.30 -9.18 -11.42
C ASP A 33 -0.07 -9.95 -10.14
N LYS A 34 0.86 -10.74 -9.60
CA LYS A 34 0.74 -11.46 -8.33
C LYS A 34 1.45 -10.74 -7.18
N ALA A 35 2.48 -9.95 -7.50
CA ALA A 35 3.25 -9.19 -6.52
C ALA A 35 2.39 -8.14 -5.79
N ILE A 36 2.69 -7.93 -4.51
CA ILE A 36 2.07 -6.87 -3.72
C ILE A 36 2.90 -5.61 -3.91
N LYS A 37 2.32 -4.64 -4.61
CA LYS A 37 2.92 -3.33 -4.86
C LYS A 37 2.60 -2.40 -3.69
N GLU A 38 3.63 -1.85 -3.08
CA GLU A 38 3.51 -0.82 -2.06
C GLU A 38 4.31 0.42 -2.46
N THR A 39 3.63 1.54 -2.65
CA THR A 39 4.29 2.81 -2.96
C THR A 39 4.24 3.70 -1.72
N ARG A 40 5.41 4.08 -1.21
CA ARG A 40 5.57 4.95 -0.04
C ARG A 40 6.31 6.23 -0.44
N TRP A 41 5.88 7.36 0.08
CA TRP A 41 6.63 8.60 -0.01
C TRP A 41 7.73 8.59 1.04
N VAL A 42 8.98 8.69 0.60
CA VAL A 42 10.15 8.68 1.48
C VAL A 42 10.86 10.03 1.35
N SER A 43 10.97 10.73 2.47
CA SER A 43 11.89 11.86 2.62
C SER A 43 13.29 11.34 2.95
N PRO A 44 14.35 12.04 2.50
CA PRO A 44 15.73 11.77 2.94
C PRO A 44 15.88 11.92 4.46
N ILE A 45 15.26 12.95 5.03
CA ILE A 45 15.28 13.27 6.46
C ILE A 45 13.96 12.81 7.06
N ARG A 46 13.99 12.04 8.15
CA ARG A 46 12.79 11.49 8.80
C ARG A 46 12.59 12.06 10.20
N GLY A 47 11.35 12.07 10.65
CA GLY A 47 11.01 12.33 12.05
C GLY A 47 10.99 13.81 12.42
N GLN A 48 11.46 14.13 13.61
CA GLN A 48 11.37 15.49 14.18
C GLN A 48 12.27 16.49 13.44
N ILE A 49 13.44 16.05 12.97
CA ILE A 49 14.40 16.90 12.25
C ILE A 49 13.79 17.46 10.96
N SER A 50 13.02 16.66 10.22
CA SER A 50 12.36 17.16 9.01
C SER A 50 11.36 18.28 9.31
N SER A 51 10.64 18.19 10.43
CA SER A 51 9.68 19.22 10.81
C SER A 51 10.36 20.50 11.27
N GLU A 52 11.50 20.40 11.95
CA GLU A 52 12.26 21.57 12.37
C GLU A 52 12.90 22.30 11.18
N LEU A 53 13.48 21.55 10.24
CA LEU A 53 14.02 22.12 9.01
C LEU A 53 12.93 22.77 8.14
N GLU A 54 11.75 22.16 8.06
CA GLU A 54 10.59 22.75 7.38
C GLU A 54 10.14 24.06 8.07
N ARG A 55 10.17 24.14 9.41
CA ARG A 55 9.88 25.38 10.16
C ARG A 55 10.93 26.46 9.94
N GLN A 56 12.19 26.07 9.80
CA GLN A 56 13.29 26.97 9.45
C GLN A 56 13.26 27.43 7.98
N GLY A 57 12.29 26.93 7.18
CA GLY A 57 12.09 27.34 5.80
C GLY A 57 12.80 26.46 4.77
N THR A 58 13.40 25.34 5.18
CA THR A 58 14.06 24.40 4.25
C THR A 58 13.02 23.49 3.58
N TYR A 59 13.08 23.39 2.25
CA TYR A 59 12.21 22.47 1.51
C TYR A 59 12.75 21.03 1.55
N VAL A 60 12.01 20.14 2.21
CA VAL A 60 12.35 18.71 2.27
C VAL A 60 11.67 17.94 1.14
N SER A 61 12.44 17.55 0.12
CA SER A 61 11.92 16.76 -1.00
C SER A 61 11.44 15.37 -0.54
N ARG A 62 10.29 14.93 -1.09
CA ARG A 62 9.74 13.59 -0.84
C ARG A 62 9.64 12.84 -2.15
N LYS A 63 10.20 11.62 -2.21
CA LYS A 63 10.23 10.80 -3.43
C LYS A 63 9.30 9.59 -3.29
N PRO A 64 8.52 9.23 -4.32
CA PRO A 64 7.73 8.02 -4.29
C PRO A 64 8.63 6.81 -4.54
N VAL A 65 8.79 5.95 -3.55
CA VAL A 65 9.51 4.67 -3.67
C VAL A 65 8.48 3.56 -3.77
N THR A 66 8.51 2.82 -4.88
CA THR A 66 7.68 1.63 -5.09
C THR A 66 8.47 0.38 -4.74
N ARG A 67 7.92 -0.46 -3.87
CA ARG A 67 8.46 -1.77 -3.51
C ARG A 67 7.50 -2.87 -3.96
N TYR A 68 8.08 -3.99 -4.38
CA TYR A 68 7.34 -5.18 -4.77
C TYR A 68 7.67 -6.29 -3.78
N TYR A 69 6.63 -6.95 -3.28
CA TYR A 69 6.79 -8.06 -2.33
C TYR A 69 6.14 -9.33 -2.86
N CYS A 70 6.76 -10.47 -2.53
CA CYS A 70 6.11 -11.76 -2.63
C CYS A 70 5.04 -11.92 -1.54
N ILE A 71 4.11 -12.86 -1.72
CA ILE A 71 2.98 -13.06 -0.79
C ILE A 71 3.49 -13.47 0.60
N SER A 72 4.52 -14.32 0.68
CA SER A 72 5.09 -14.79 1.95
C SER A 72 5.70 -13.65 2.76
N CYS A 73 6.55 -12.82 2.14
CA CYS A 73 7.13 -11.66 2.82
C CYS A 73 6.08 -10.63 3.23
N ALA A 74 5.04 -10.45 2.42
CA ALA A 74 3.97 -9.52 2.75
C ALA A 74 3.11 -9.99 3.94
N ILE A 75 2.91 -11.31 4.09
CA ILE A 75 2.22 -11.88 5.26
C ILE A 75 3.11 -11.77 6.49
N HIS A 76 4.40 -12.14 6.38
CA HIS A 76 5.34 -12.09 7.50
C HIS A 76 5.49 -10.67 8.06
N ARG A 77 5.48 -9.64 7.21
CA ARG A 77 5.54 -8.23 7.63
C ARG A 77 4.18 -7.62 7.99
N GLY A 78 3.10 -8.38 7.87
CA GLY A 78 1.75 -7.89 8.16
C GLY A 78 1.19 -6.85 7.19
N ILE A 79 1.78 -6.70 5.99
CA ILE A 79 1.28 -5.82 4.92
C ILE A 79 -0.08 -6.35 4.42
N VAL A 80 -0.18 -7.67 4.29
CA VAL A 80 -1.43 -8.36 3.95
C VAL A 80 -1.72 -9.40 5.01
N ARG A 81 -2.95 -9.40 5.52
CA ARG A 81 -3.42 -10.36 6.52
C ARG A 81 -4.40 -11.38 5.91
N PRO A 82 -4.43 -12.63 6.40
CA PRO A 82 -5.53 -13.55 6.10
C PRO A 82 -6.87 -12.91 6.49
N ARG A 83 -7.89 -13.08 5.65
CA ARG A 83 -9.24 -12.53 5.83
C ARG A 83 -10.29 -13.64 5.72
N ALA A 84 -11.48 -13.41 6.28
CA ALA A 84 -12.65 -14.27 6.10
C ALA A 84 -13.05 -14.37 4.62
N GLU A 85 -13.85 -15.38 4.25
CA GLU A 85 -14.21 -15.59 2.84
C GLU A 85 -14.96 -14.40 2.23
N GLU A 86 -15.93 -13.86 2.96
CA GLU A 86 -16.75 -12.74 2.53
C GLU A 86 -15.91 -11.46 2.35
N GLU A 87 -15.04 -11.17 3.31
CA GLU A 87 -14.13 -10.03 3.26
C GLU A 87 -13.13 -10.08 2.10
N ARG A 88 -12.76 -11.27 1.61
CA ARG A 88 -11.86 -11.41 0.46
C ARG A 88 -12.47 -10.85 -0.83
N LYS A 89 -13.80 -10.85 -0.96
CA LYS A 89 -14.54 -10.36 -2.13
C LYS A 89 -14.65 -8.84 -2.14
N LEU A 90 -14.55 -8.21 -0.96
CA LEU A 90 -14.59 -6.76 -0.82
C LEU A 90 -13.30 -6.13 -1.35
N THR A 91 -13.45 -5.31 -2.39
CA THR A 91 -12.42 -4.36 -2.87
C THR A 91 -12.53 -3.05 -2.08
N ARG A 92 -12.68 -3.12 -0.75
CA ARG A 92 -12.69 -1.89 0.07
C ARG A 92 -11.27 -1.39 0.18
N THR A 93 -10.97 -0.32 -0.55
CA THR A 93 -9.94 0.62 -0.13
C THR A 93 -10.45 1.31 1.12
N THR A 94 -10.21 0.76 2.31
CA THR A 94 -10.04 1.61 3.49
C THR A 94 -8.70 2.33 3.33
N ARG A 95 -8.63 3.24 2.35
CA ARG A 95 -8.01 4.52 2.65
C ARG A 95 -8.93 5.06 3.73
N THR A 96 -8.62 4.80 4.99
CA THR A 96 -9.08 5.69 6.05
C THR A 96 -8.57 7.04 5.57
N GLN A 97 -9.48 7.83 4.99
CA GLN A 97 -9.23 9.23 4.80
C GLN A 97 -8.72 9.67 6.17
N ARG A 98 -7.55 10.31 6.21
CA ARG A 98 -7.23 11.18 7.34
C ARG A 98 -8.25 12.29 7.27
N GLY A 99 -9.48 11.98 7.66
CA GLY A 99 -10.57 12.92 7.78
C GLY A 99 -10.14 13.83 8.90
N ILE A 100 -9.70 15.02 8.52
CA ILE A 100 -9.73 16.20 9.37
C ILE A 100 -11.05 16.12 10.15
N PRO A 101 -11.06 16.22 11.49
CA PRO A 101 -12.31 16.16 12.21
C PRO A 101 -13.16 17.38 11.81
N LEU A 102 -14.16 17.17 10.95
CA LEU A 102 -15.21 18.15 10.61
C LEU A 102 -16.15 18.45 11.81
N LYS A 103 -15.68 18.25 13.05
CA LYS A 103 -16.43 18.55 14.27
C LYS A 103 -16.27 20.02 14.72
N PHE A 104 -15.42 20.81 14.06
CA PHE A 104 -15.13 22.20 14.45
C PHE A 104 -15.95 23.28 13.72
N LEU A 105 -16.82 22.92 12.77
CA LEU A 105 -17.60 23.87 11.94
C LEU A 105 -19.10 23.95 12.29
N LYS A 106 -19.55 23.30 13.37
CA LYS A 106 -20.94 23.44 13.88
C LYS A 106 -21.04 24.31 15.14
N LYS A 107 -20.15 25.30 15.29
CA LYS A 107 -20.19 26.31 16.35
C LYS A 107 -20.35 27.70 15.75
N GLN A 108 -21.41 27.88 14.96
CA GLN A 108 -21.95 29.14 14.47
C GLN A 108 -23.05 28.75 13.47
N ILE A 109 -24.28 28.67 13.96
CA ILE A 109 -25.54 28.98 13.27
C ILE A 109 -26.58 28.69 14.37
N VAL A 110 -27.01 29.81 14.97
CA VAL A 110 -27.99 30.01 16.06
C VAL A 110 -27.55 29.54 17.44
#